data_AF-A0A142CY04-F1
#
_entry.id   AF-A0A142CY04-F1
#
_cell.length_a   1.000
_cell.length_b   1.000
_cell.length_c   1.000
_cell.angle_alpha   90.00
_cell.angle_beta   90.00
_cell.angle_gamma   90.00
#
_symmetry.space_group_name_H-M   'P 1'
#
loop_
_entity.id
_entity.type
_entity.pdbx_description
1 polymer ?
#
loop_
_entity_poly.entity_id
_entity_poly.type
_entity_poly.pdbx_seq_one_letter_code
_entity_poly.pdbx_strand_id
1 'polypeptide(L)'
;MRDHMKSLRLENAARRALNLDSRGGIAGVIDADFIDQRGAFTVLVAALSPYYKDASPELQQRIDQIVDSFYFLHDDISDEEYFEGVERAAEVLNEFVREISRQASE
;
A
#
# COMPACT_ATOMS: atom_id res chain seq x y z
N MET A 1 11.02 16.70 -5.84
CA MET A 1 12.25 15.85 -5.84
C MET A 1 11.78 14.44 -5.61
N ARG A 2 12.11 13.51 -6.49
CA ARG A 2 11.72 12.11 -6.32
C ARG A 2 12.39 11.52 -5.08
N ASP A 3 11.61 10.93 -4.19
CA ASP A 3 12.11 10.22 -3.02
C ASP A 3 11.92 8.71 -3.20
N HIS A 4 12.83 8.12 -3.98
CA HIS A 4 12.81 6.71 -4.32
C HIS A 4 12.90 5.79 -3.08
N MET A 5 13.47 6.28 -1.97
CA MET A 5 13.52 5.52 -0.71
C MET A 5 12.12 5.30 -0.14
N LYS A 6 11.25 6.34 -0.21
CA LYS A 6 9.86 6.22 0.23
C LYS A 6 9.07 5.27 -0.68
N SER A 7 9.30 5.31 -1.98
CA SER A 7 8.73 4.35 -2.94
C SER A 7 9.13 2.90 -2.65
N LEU A 8 10.41 2.65 -2.37
CA LEU A 8 10.90 1.33 -1.96
C LEU A 8 10.27 0.84 -0.65
N ARG A 9 9.98 1.73 0.30
CA ARG A 9 9.29 1.34 1.55
C ARG A 9 7.88 0.85 1.27
N LEU A 10 7.12 1.54 0.43
CA LEU A 10 5.78 1.12 0.03
C LEU A 10 5.82 -0.18 -0.79
N GLU A 11 6.74 -0.31 -1.76
CA GLU A 11 6.94 -1.57 -2.51
C GLU A 11 7.16 -2.75 -1.55
N ASN A 12 8.08 -2.62 -0.59
CA ASN A 12 8.37 -3.68 0.37
C ASN A 12 7.16 -4.01 1.27
N ALA A 13 6.39 -3.01 1.69
CA ALA A 13 5.16 -3.22 2.46
C ALA A 13 4.11 -3.99 1.65
N ALA A 14 3.89 -3.58 0.40
CA ALA A 14 2.95 -4.22 -0.52
C ALA A 14 3.37 -5.66 -0.87
N ARG A 15 4.65 -5.91 -1.08
CA ARG A 15 5.17 -7.27 -1.31
C ARG A 15 4.93 -8.19 -0.12
N ARG A 16 5.08 -7.71 1.12
CA ARG A 16 4.76 -8.49 2.32
C ARG A 16 3.27 -8.78 2.42
N ALA A 17 2.43 -7.77 2.18
CA ALA A 17 0.97 -7.92 2.18
C ALA A 17 0.51 -8.99 1.16
N LEU A 18 1.18 -9.05 0.01
CA LEU A 18 0.85 -9.97 -1.07
C LEU A 18 1.64 -11.29 -1.03
N ASN A 19 2.51 -11.49 -0.03
CA ASN A 19 3.42 -12.63 0.08
C ASN A 19 4.25 -12.87 -1.21
N LEU A 20 4.88 -11.81 -1.72
CA LEU A 20 5.66 -11.81 -2.96
C LEU A 20 7.18 -11.82 -2.70
N ASP A 21 7.83 -12.91 -3.10
CA ASP A 21 9.27 -13.12 -2.91
C ASP A 21 10.17 -12.34 -3.89
N SER A 22 9.61 -11.76 -4.97
CA SER A 22 10.36 -11.05 -6.02
C SER A 22 9.84 -9.63 -6.30
N ARG A 23 10.70 -8.77 -6.86
CA ARG A 23 10.36 -7.41 -7.35
C ARG A 23 9.49 -7.49 -8.61
N GLY A 24 8.74 -6.42 -8.91
CA GLY A 24 7.91 -6.35 -10.12
C GLY A 24 6.65 -7.22 -10.04
N GLY A 25 6.15 -7.45 -8.83
CA GLY A 25 4.92 -8.21 -8.61
C GLY A 25 3.72 -7.60 -9.34
N ILE A 26 2.79 -8.45 -9.77
CA ILE A 26 1.60 -8.05 -10.54
C ILE A 26 2.00 -7.25 -11.80
N ALA A 27 2.81 -7.86 -12.67
CA ALA A 27 3.23 -7.26 -13.95
C ALA A 27 3.89 -5.87 -13.82
N GLY A 28 4.65 -5.64 -12.76
CA GLY A 28 5.35 -4.37 -12.52
C GLY A 28 4.52 -3.29 -11.81
N VAL A 29 3.31 -3.60 -11.33
CA VAL A 29 2.53 -2.65 -10.50
C VAL A 29 3.18 -2.51 -9.12
N ILE A 30 3.59 -3.61 -8.50
CA ILE A 30 4.27 -3.58 -7.21
C ILE A 30 5.77 -3.33 -7.44
N ASP A 31 6.08 -2.08 -7.74
CA ASP A 31 7.40 -1.62 -8.15
C ASP A 31 7.64 -0.15 -7.77
N ALA A 32 8.82 0.16 -7.22
CA ALA A 32 9.17 1.52 -6.83
C ALA A 32 9.20 2.52 -8.01
N ASP A 33 9.54 2.10 -9.23
CA ASP A 33 9.55 2.98 -10.41
C ASP A 33 8.11 3.32 -10.84
N PHE A 34 7.17 2.41 -10.64
CA PHE A 34 5.74 2.69 -10.85
C PHE A 34 5.20 3.65 -9.78
N ILE A 35 5.62 3.48 -8.53
CA ILE A 35 5.28 4.40 -7.43
C ILE A 35 5.89 5.80 -7.68
N ASP A 36 7.12 5.89 -8.19
CA ASP A 36 7.74 7.17 -8.57
C ASP A 36 6.97 7.88 -9.70
N GLN A 37 6.19 7.13 -10.48
CA GLN A 37 5.33 7.62 -11.57
C GLN A 37 3.88 7.88 -11.13
N ARG A 38 3.65 8.15 -9.83
CA ARG A 38 2.32 8.42 -9.24
C ARG A 38 1.41 7.19 -9.12
N GLY A 39 1.99 5.99 -9.05
CA GLY A 39 1.27 4.73 -8.90
C GLY A 39 0.95 4.27 -7.47
N ALA A 40 1.29 5.04 -6.43
CA ALA A 40 1.18 4.60 -5.03
C ALA A 40 -0.21 4.14 -4.61
N PHE A 41 -1.26 4.88 -5.02
CA PHE A 41 -2.64 4.52 -4.67
C PHE A 41 -3.03 3.15 -5.24
N THR A 42 -2.70 2.89 -6.50
CA THR A 42 -2.93 1.59 -7.13
C THR A 42 -2.19 0.46 -6.42
N VAL A 43 -0.95 0.70 -6.00
CA VAL A 43 -0.16 -0.27 -5.23
C VAL A 43 -0.83 -0.58 -3.88
N LEU A 44 -1.29 0.45 -3.17
CA LEU A 44 -1.99 0.28 -1.89
C LEU A 44 -3.27 -0.53 -2.06
N VAL A 45 -4.12 -0.17 -3.02
CA VAL A 45 -5.38 -0.89 -3.31
C VAL A 45 -5.10 -2.34 -3.72
N ALA A 46 -4.11 -2.57 -4.58
CA ALA A 46 -3.71 -3.91 -4.98
C ALA A 46 -3.27 -4.75 -3.76
N ALA A 47 -2.47 -4.17 -2.87
CA ALA A 47 -1.99 -4.83 -1.66
C ALA A 47 -3.11 -5.17 -0.66
N LEU A 48 -4.14 -4.32 -0.56
CA LEU A 48 -5.29 -4.54 0.34
C LEU A 48 -6.34 -5.48 -0.26
N SER A 49 -6.41 -5.60 -1.59
CA SER A 49 -7.47 -6.35 -2.28
C SER A 49 -7.68 -7.80 -1.81
N PRO A 50 -6.64 -8.60 -1.48
CA PRO A 50 -6.87 -9.97 -1.01
C PRO A 50 -7.55 -10.01 0.35
N TYR A 51 -7.29 -9.01 1.19
CA TYR A 51 -7.87 -8.91 2.52
C TYR A 51 -9.33 -8.44 2.49
N TYR A 52 -9.77 -7.78 1.41
CA TYR A 52 -11.14 -7.27 1.31
C TYR A 52 -12.15 -8.36 0.90
N LYS A 53 -11.75 -9.24 -0.02
CA LYS A 53 -12.65 -10.21 -0.69
C LYS A 53 -13.43 -11.10 0.27
N ASP A 54 -12.75 -11.61 1.31
CA ASP A 54 -13.30 -12.58 2.26
C ASP A 54 -13.31 -12.02 3.71
N ALA A 55 -13.25 -10.69 3.86
CA ALA A 55 -13.20 -10.04 5.17
C ALA A 55 -14.55 -10.02 5.91
N SER A 56 -14.47 -9.92 7.25
CA SER A 56 -15.63 -9.53 8.06
C SER A 56 -16.04 -8.08 7.76
N PRO A 57 -17.29 -7.67 8.07
CA PRO A 57 -17.74 -6.30 7.86
C PRO A 57 -16.84 -5.25 8.54
N GLU A 58 -16.30 -5.56 9.73
CA GLU A 58 -15.41 -4.67 10.47
C GLU A 58 -14.06 -4.50 9.75
N LEU A 59 -13.51 -5.59 9.20
CA LEU A 59 -12.27 -5.55 8.45
C LEU A 59 -12.45 -4.84 7.10
N GLN A 60 -13.58 -5.04 6.43
CA GLN A 60 -13.93 -4.29 5.22
C GLN A 60 -14.00 -2.79 5.49
N GLN A 61 -14.73 -2.38 6.54
CA GLN A 61 -14.83 -0.98 6.93
C GLN A 61 -13.46 -0.36 7.21
N ARG A 62 -12.56 -1.10 7.85
CA ARG A 62 -11.20 -0.64 8.10
C ARG A 62 -10.40 -0.46 6.80
N ILE A 63 -10.52 -1.41 5.87
CA ILE A 63 -9.87 -1.30 4.56
C ILE A 63 -10.41 -0.09 3.79
N ASP A 64 -11.73 0.12 3.79
CA ASP A 64 -12.37 1.28 3.15
C ASP A 64 -11.83 2.59 3.74
N GLN A 65 -11.73 2.69 5.06
CA GLN A 65 -11.13 3.86 5.72
C GLN A 65 -9.67 4.12 5.32
N ILE A 66 -8.87 3.07 5.17
CA ILE A 66 -7.48 3.19 4.68
C ILE A 66 -7.49 3.71 3.25
N VAL A 67 -8.28 3.10 2.36
CA VAL A 67 -8.37 3.50 0.95
C VAL A 67 -8.80 4.96 0.82
N ASP A 68 -9.85 5.37 1.52
CA ASP A 68 -10.34 6.75 1.51
C ASP A 68 -9.28 7.74 2.03
N SER A 69 -8.56 7.39 3.10
CA SER A 69 -7.52 8.24 3.68
C SER A 69 -6.35 8.52 2.73
N PHE A 70 -6.13 7.65 1.74
CA PHE A 70 -5.03 7.73 0.77
C PHE A 70 -5.51 8.01 -0.65
N TYR A 71 -6.79 8.29 -0.87
CA TYR A 71 -7.35 8.59 -2.19
C TYR A 71 -6.65 9.78 -2.86
N PHE A 72 -6.22 10.77 -2.07
CA PHE A 72 -5.46 11.95 -2.54
C PHE A 72 -4.16 11.60 -3.29
N LEU A 73 -3.59 10.41 -3.10
CA LEU A 73 -2.42 9.95 -3.85
C LEU A 73 -2.70 9.74 -5.35
N HIS A 74 -3.98 9.74 -5.77
CA HIS A 74 -4.41 9.73 -7.17
C HIS A 74 -4.53 11.15 -7.77
N ASP A 75 -4.59 12.19 -6.94
CA ASP A 75 -4.82 13.57 -7.38
C ASP A 75 -3.53 14.26 -7.87
N ASP A 76 -3.70 15.39 -8.55
CA ASP A 76 -2.59 16.26 -8.96
C ASP A 76 -2.10 17.10 -7.77
N ILE A 77 -1.26 16.48 -6.96
CA ILE A 77 -0.65 17.06 -5.74
C ILE A 77 0.86 17.28 -5.90
N SER A 78 1.42 18.11 -5.02
CA SER A 78 2.85 18.39 -5.01
C SER A 78 3.69 17.11 -4.82
N ASP A 79 4.93 17.10 -5.32
CA ASP A 79 5.87 15.98 -5.08
C ASP A 79 6.04 15.72 -3.58
N GLU A 80 6.20 16.77 -2.79
CA GLU A 80 6.39 16.67 -1.33
C GLU A 80 5.21 15.97 -0.68
N GLU A 81 3.99 16.45 -0.93
CA GLU A 81 2.76 15.87 -0.39
C GLU A 81 2.55 14.42 -0.85
N TYR A 82 2.86 14.13 -2.12
CA TYR A 82 2.79 12.78 -2.65
C TYR A 82 3.74 11.84 -1.90
N PHE A 83 5.02 12.18 -1.82
CA PHE A 83 6.01 11.29 -1.20
C PHE A 83 5.81 11.17 0.32
N GLU A 84 5.34 12.21 1.02
CA GLU A 84 4.86 12.09 2.40
C GLU A 84 3.66 11.15 2.53
N GLY A 85 2.72 11.20 1.59
CA GLY A 85 1.62 10.25 1.51
C GLY A 85 2.09 8.82 1.25
N VAL A 86 3.07 8.61 0.36
CA VAL A 86 3.67 7.29 0.08
C VAL A 86 4.31 6.69 1.33
N GLU A 87 5.04 7.49 2.11
CA GLU A 87 5.66 7.04 3.36
C GLU A 87 4.60 6.62 4.39
N ARG A 88 3.58 7.46 4.59
CA ARG A 88 2.46 7.13 5.49
C ARG A 88 1.70 5.89 5.04
N ALA A 89 1.47 5.72 3.73
CA ALA A 89 0.82 4.53 3.19
C ALA A 89 1.64 3.26 3.47
N ALA A 90 2.97 3.34 3.38
CA ALA A 90 3.85 2.22 3.70
C ALA A 90 3.79 1.84 5.19
N GLU A 91 3.73 2.83 6.09
CA GLU A 91 3.59 2.62 7.53
C GLU A 91 2.25 1.94 7.86
N VAL A 92 1.13 2.52 7.39
CA VAL A 92 -0.21 1.98 7.63
C VAL A 92 -0.36 0.57 7.08
N LEU A 93 0.15 0.29 5.87
CA LEU A 93 0.07 -1.04 5.29
C LEU A 93 0.90 -2.07 6.09
N ASN A 94 2.08 -1.70 6.58
CA ASN A 94 2.87 -2.60 7.44
C ASN A 94 2.17 -2.90 8.76
N GLU A 95 1.56 -1.89 9.40
CA GLU A 95 0.80 -2.08 10.63
C GLU A 95 -0.40 -2.99 10.41
N PHE A 96 -1.18 -2.72 9.36
CA PHE A 96 -2.30 -3.55 8.94
C PHE A 96 -1.90 -5.03 8.79
N VAL A 97 -0.85 -5.32 8.01
CA VAL A 97 -0.38 -6.70 7.79
C VAL A 97 0.07 -7.38 9.07
N ARG A 98 0.76 -6.65 9.97
CA ARG A 98 1.20 -7.19 11.27
C ARG A 98 0.02 -7.58 12.15
N GLU A 99 -1.02 -6.76 12.19
CA GLU A 99 -2.21 -7.02 12.98
C GLU A 99 -2.99 -8.24 12.48
N ILE A 100 -3.18 -8.35 11.17
CA ILE A 100 -3.85 -9.51 10.57
C ILE A 100 -3.05 -10.79 10.83
N SER A 101 -1.72 -10.74 10.71
CA SER A 101 -0.85 -11.90 10.97
C SER A 101 -0.93 -12.37 12.43
N ARG A 102 -1.07 -11.44 13.38
CA ARG A 102 -1.25 -11.76 14.80
C ARG A 102 -2.59 -12.46 15.06
N GLN A 103 -3.67 -11.95 14.48
CA GLN A 103 -5.01 -12.56 14.62
C GLN A 103 -5.08 -13.98 14.04
N ALA A 104 -4.31 -14.28 12.99
CA ALA A 104 -4.26 -15.62 12.40
C ALA A 104 -3.45 -16.65 13.23
N SER A 105 -2.71 -16.19 14.24
CA SER A 105 -1.87 -17.03 15.11
C SER A 105 -2.51 -17.35 16.46
N GLU A 106 -3.70 -16.81 16.73
CA GLU A 106 -4.52 -17.02 17.94
C GLU A 106 -5.66 -18.03 17.66
#